data_AF-A0A1R4L0I5-F1
#
_entry.id   AF-A0A1R4L0I5-F1
#
_cell.length_a   1.000
_cell.length_b   1.000
_cell.length_c   1.000
_cell.angle_alpha   90.00
_cell.angle_beta   90.00
_cell.angle_gamma   90.00
#
_symmetry.space_group_name_H-M   'P 1'
#
loop_
_entity.id
_entity.type
_entity.pdbx_description
1 polymer ?
#
loop_
_entity_poly.entity_id
_entity_poly.type
_entity_poly.pdbx_seq_one_letter_code
_entity_poly.pdbx_strand_id
1 'polypeptide(L)'
;MSKKKDNSRWLHVAISWGASIVIIGVLFKILHIGGSTANYMIGLGLVVEAVLFFLMGFTPPPQEPNWAKVYPELDDNYGGELPNRSVQMANVPSGPSATAALDKMFNDANIDTLAIEKLGRGLQDFGDKVSAINKISDISLATDDFTQKLRAASSKFDNLGIAFEKASANLVEMSNTNTDTAGYHQQVQQLTSNLGQLNNMYERELRESATHLQSMNHFYENLSFTMKNFNESLDDSKAFKDEVNKLAKNLNALNAVYGNMLNAMNQPRV
;
A
#
# COMPACT_ATOMS: atom_id res chain seq x y z
N MET A 1 -16.00 25.70 25.42
CA MET A 1 -16.15 25.86 23.96
C MET A 1 -15.36 24.74 23.29
N SER A 2 -16.04 23.64 22.95
CA SER A 2 -15.39 22.43 22.41
C SER A 2 -14.96 22.70 20.96
N LYS A 3 -13.66 22.67 20.68
CA LYS A 3 -13.12 22.75 19.31
C LYS A 3 -13.61 21.53 18.54
N LYS A 4 -14.67 21.68 17.72
CA LYS A 4 -15.02 20.71 16.69
C LYS A 4 -13.81 20.59 15.76
N LYS A 5 -13.18 19.42 15.77
CA LYS A 5 -12.05 19.07 14.92
C LYS A 5 -12.52 19.17 13.46
N ASP A 6 -11.90 20.05 12.69
CA ASP A 6 -12.25 20.31 11.30
C ASP A 6 -11.81 19.13 10.42
N ASN A 7 -12.66 18.09 10.38
CA ASN A 7 -12.41 16.86 9.63
C ASN A 7 -12.61 17.03 8.10
N SER A 8 -13.00 18.23 7.64
CA SER A 8 -13.22 18.54 6.22
C SER A 8 -11.96 18.36 5.37
N ARG A 9 -10.78 18.68 5.92
CA ARG A 9 -9.50 18.62 5.17
C ARG A 9 -9.15 17.21 4.69
N TRP A 10 -9.43 16.19 5.49
CA TRP A 10 -9.12 14.80 5.10
C TRP A 10 -10.07 14.29 4.01
N LEU A 11 -11.34 14.70 4.05
CA LEU A 11 -12.32 14.34 3.02
C LEU A 11 -11.93 14.91 1.66
N HIS A 12 -11.52 16.19 1.59
CA HIS A 12 -11.05 16.79 0.33
C HIS A 12 -9.86 16.04 -0.26
N VAL A 13 -8.90 15.62 0.57
CA VAL A 13 -7.74 14.83 0.13
C VAL A 13 -8.18 13.46 -0.40
N ALA A 14 -9.10 12.78 0.29
CA ALA A 14 -9.65 11.49 -0.14
C ALA A 14 -10.39 11.60 -1.48
N ILE A 15 -11.18 12.68 -1.67
CA ILE A 15 -11.88 12.98 -2.93
C ILE A 15 -10.87 13.20 -4.07
N SER A 16 -9.83 14.02 -3.84
CA SER A 16 -8.79 14.26 -4.86
C SER A 16 -8.04 12.97 -5.24
N TRP A 17 -7.80 12.08 -4.27
CA TRP A 17 -7.16 10.78 -4.53
C TRP A 17 -8.06 9.83 -5.32
N GLY A 18 -9.35 9.73 -4.97
CA GLY A 18 -10.29 8.91 -5.73
C GLY A 18 -10.50 9.40 -7.16
N ALA A 19 -10.63 10.72 -7.35
CA ALA A 19 -10.75 11.32 -8.68
C ALA A 19 -9.53 11.00 -9.56
N SER A 20 -8.32 10.96 -8.99
CA SER A 20 -7.11 10.57 -9.73
C SER A 20 -7.18 9.12 -10.22
N ILE A 21 -7.65 8.20 -9.38
CA ILE A 21 -7.81 6.78 -9.73
C ILE A 21 -8.85 6.60 -10.85
N VAL A 22 -9.95 7.36 -10.81
CA VAL A 22 -10.98 7.36 -11.87
C VAL A 22 -10.41 7.87 -13.19
N ILE A 23 -9.68 8.99 -13.16
CA ILE A 23 -9.08 9.59 -14.37
C ILE A 23 -8.09 8.61 -15.01
N ILE A 24 -7.29 7.90 -14.21
CA ILE A 24 -6.38 6.86 -14.72
C ILE A 24 -7.18 5.71 -15.34
N GLY A 25 -8.24 5.23 -14.69
CA GLY A 25 -9.09 4.16 -15.24
C GLY A 25 -9.75 4.55 -16.57
N VAL A 26 -10.24 5.78 -16.70
CA VAL A 26 -10.80 6.33 -17.94
C VAL A 26 -9.72 6.47 -19.02
N LEU A 27 -8.53 6.95 -18.66
CA LEU A 27 -7.39 7.10 -19.59
C LEU A 27 -7.02 5.76 -20.24
N PHE A 28 -6.92 4.69 -19.44
CA PHE A 28 -6.62 3.35 -19.95
C PHE A 28 -7.74 2.82 -20.87
N LYS A 29 -9.00 3.13 -20.56
CA LYS A 29 -10.16 2.74 -21.37
C LYS A 29 -10.17 3.45 -22.73
N ILE A 30 -9.83 4.74 -22.79
CA ILE A 30 -9.81 5.53 -24.04
C ILE A 30 -8.61 5.12 -24.91
N LEU A 31 -7.41 5.01 -24.32
CA LEU A 31 -6.19 4.65 -25.05
C LEU A 31 -6.12 3.17 -25.45
N HIS A 32 -7.08 2.34 -25.02
CA HIS A 32 -7.10 0.88 -25.25
C HIS A 32 -5.82 0.17 -24.76
N ILE A 33 -5.11 0.78 -23.80
CA ILE A 33 -3.91 0.21 -23.20
C ILE A 33 -4.35 -0.91 -22.25
N GLY A 34 -3.93 -2.15 -22.53
CA GLY A 34 -4.24 -3.33 -21.69
C GLY A 34 -5.45 -4.17 -22.13
N GLY A 35 -6.20 -3.77 -23.17
CA GLY A 35 -7.30 -4.57 -23.71
C GLY A 35 -8.37 -4.91 -22.66
N SER A 36 -8.58 -6.20 -22.35
CA SER A 36 -9.55 -6.65 -21.35
C SER A 36 -9.26 -6.11 -19.93
N THR A 37 -7.99 -5.84 -19.59
CA THR A 37 -7.62 -5.33 -18.26
C THR A 37 -8.05 -3.88 -18.02
N ALA A 38 -8.26 -3.09 -19.09
CA ALA A 38 -8.75 -1.72 -18.98
C ALA A 38 -10.19 -1.66 -18.42
N ASN A 39 -11.03 -2.67 -18.71
CA ASN A 39 -12.38 -2.77 -18.15
C ASN A 39 -12.37 -2.95 -16.63
N TYR A 40 -11.41 -3.71 -16.12
CA TYR A 40 -11.25 -3.88 -14.67
C TYR A 40 -10.70 -2.61 -14.01
N MET A 41 -9.79 -1.89 -14.66
CA MET A 41 -9.24 -0.64 -14.13
C MET A 41 -10.30 0.47 -14.03
N ILE A 42 -11.14 0.64 -15.07
CA ILE A 42 -12.23 1.62 -15.00
C ILE A 42 -13.32 1.19 -14.01
N GLY A 43 -13.62 -0.11 -13.92
CA GLY A 43 -14.56 -0.65 -12.94
C GLY A 43 -14.10 -0.34 -11.51
N LEU A 44 -12.80 -0.53 -11.22
CA LEU A 44 -12.23 -0.21 -9.91
C LEU A 44 -12.32 1.29 -9.61
N GLY A 45 -12.01 2.16 -10.57
CA GLY A 45 -12.16 3.61 -10.40
C GLY A 45 -13.60 4.04 -10.09
N LEU A 46 -14.57 3.53 -10.84
CA LEU A 46 -15.98 3.84 -10.62
C LEU A 46 -16.50 3.35 -9.26
N VAL A 47 -16.01 2.21 -8.76
CA VAL A 47 -16.33 1.72 -7.41
C VAL A 47 -15.77 2.65 -6.33
N VAL A 48 -14.53 3.14 -6.50
CA VAL A 48 -13.93 4.12 -5.57
C VAL A 48 -14.74 5.41 -5.56
N GLU A 49 -15.18 5.90 -6.71
CA GLU A 49 -16.01 7.11 -6.84
C GLU A 49 -17.37 6.94 -6.15
N ALA A 50 -18.03 5.79 -6.33
CA ALA A 50 -19.30 5.49 -5.68
C ALA A 50 -19.18 5.50 -4.14
N VAL A 51 -18.09 4.96 -3.60
CA VAL A 51 -17.82 4.97 -2.15
C VAL A 51 -17.55 6.39 -1.64
N LEU A 52 -16.83 7.21 -2.40
CA LEU A 52 -16.55 8.59 -2.01
C LEU A 52 -17.81 9.47 -2.03
N PHE A 53 -18.66 9.34 -3.05
CA PHE A 53 -19.96 10.02 -3.08
C PHE A 53 -20.86 9.60 -1.92
N PHE A 54 -20.85 8.31 -1.58
CA PHE A 54 -21.59 7.82 -0.42
C PHE A 54 -21.10 8.45 0.88
N LEU A 55 -19.78 8.56 1.07
CA LEU A 55 -19.19 9.23 2.24
C LEU A 55 -19.47 10.74 2.26
N MET A 56 -19.49 11.39 1.10
CA MET A 56 -19.83 12.82 0.98
C MET A 56 -21.26 13.13 1.40
N GLY A 57 -22.20 12.20 1.22
CA GLY A 57 -23.58 12.34 1.69
C GLY A 57 -23.72 12.56 3.20
N PHE A 58 -22.71 12.19 3.99
CA PHE A 58 -22.68 12.39 5.44
C PHE A 58 -22.04 13.71 5.87
N THR A 59 -21.46 14.48 4.93
CA THR A 59 -20.88 15.80 5.22
C THR A 59 -21.77 16.93 4.72
N PRO A 60 -22.32 17.78 5.61
CA PRO A 60 -23.12 18.92 5.19
C PRO A 60 -22.26 19.91 4.40
N PRO A 61 -22.84 20.58 3.38
CA PRO A 61 -22.11 21.55 2.57
C PRO A 61 -21.57 22.70 3.43
N PRO A 62 -20.42 23.29 3.07
CA PRO A 62 -19.89 24.46 3.77
C PRO A 62 -20.92 25.59 3.72
N GLN A 63 -21.19 26.22 4.87
CA GLN A 63 -22.10 27.37 4.93
C GLN A 63 -21.46 28.55 4.19
N GLU A 64 -22.25 29.21 3.34
CA GLU A 64 -21.79 30.38 2.61
C GLU A 64 -21.35 31.50 3.57
N PRO A 65 -20.28 32.25 3.26
CA PRO A 65 -19.87 33.40 4.05
C PRO A 65 -21.02 34.39 4.18
N ASN A 66 -21.31 34.87 5.39
CA ASN A 66 -22.33 35.90 5.62
C ASN A 66 -21.84 37.27 5.11
N TRP A 67 -21.98 37.51 3.81
CA TRP A 67 -21.59 38.76 3.13
C TRP A 67 -22.28 40.00 3.69
N ALA A 68 -23.46 39.85 4.30
CA ALA A 68 -24.19 40.89 5.00
C ALA A 68 -23.40 41.55 6.15
N LYS A 69 -22.37 40.88 6.68
CA LYS A 69 -21.51 41.43 7.75
C LYS A 69 -20.44 42.40 7.24
N VAL A 70 -20.11 42.32 5.95
CA VAL A 70 -19.03 43.12 5.32
C VAL A 70 -19.63 44.21 4.42
N TYR A 71 -20.80 43.95 3.84
CA TYR A 71 -21.53 44.89 3.01
C TYR A 71 -23.00 44.89 3.45
N PRO A 72 -23.38 45.78 4.39
CA PRO A 72 -24.75 45.90 4.88
C PRO A 72 -25.76 46.23 3.77
N GLU A 73 -25.28 46.76 2.65
CA GLU A 73 -26.04 47.17 1.46
C GLU A 73 -26.60 45.98 0.65
N LEU A 74 -26.18 44.75 0.94
CA LEU A 74 -26.65 43.51 0.30
C LEU A 74 -27.70 42.75 1.14
N ASP A 75 -28.11 43.31 2.29
CA ASP A 75 -29.15 42.74 3.14
C ASP A 75 -30.54 43.16 2.64
N ASP A 76 -31.45 42.19 2.47
CA ASP A 76 -32.82 42.42 1.98
C ASP A 76 -33.64 43.37 2.88
N ASN A 77 -33.20 43.62 4.12
CA ASN A 77 -33.84 44.55 5.07
C ASN A 77 -33.07 45.88 5.27
N TYR A 78 -32.20 46.28 4.35
CA TYR A 78 -31.44 47.53 4.47
C TYR A 78 -32.33 48.78 4.30
N GLY A 79 -32.56 49.51 5.39
CA GLY A 79 -33.41 50.71 5.45
C GLY A 79 -32.65 52.05 5.61
N GLY A 80 -31.42 52.15 5.12
CA GLY A 80 -30.59 53.36 5.21
C GLY A 80 -30.59 54.22 3.94
N GLU A 81 -30.47 55.54 4.08
CA GLU A 81 -30.37 56.47 2.94
C GLU A 81 -29.01 56.33 2.23
N LEU A 82 -29.04 56.20 0.90
CA LEU A 82 -27.85 56.20 0.03
C LEU A 82 -27.10 57.54 0.16
N PRO A 83 -25.76 57.57 0.32
CA PRO A 83 -25.04 58.82 0.57
C PRO A 83 -25.14 59.80 -0.61
N ASN A 84 -25.91 60.87 -0.44
CA ASN A 84 -25.84 62.05 -1.29
C ASN A 84 -24.75 62.99 -0.71
N ARG A 85 -23.67 63.19 -1.48
CA ARG A 85 -22.48 63.94 -1.05
C ARG A 85 -22.83 65.41 -0.81
N SER A 86 -23.15 65.78 0.43
CA SER A 86 -23.32 67.16 0.86
C SER A 86 -22.00 67.70 1.42
N VAL A 87 -21.42 68.67 0.72
CA VAL A 87 -20.24 69.42 1.16
C VAL A 87 -20.71 70.47 2.17
N GLN A 88 -20.49 70.23 3.46
CA GLN A 88 -20.69 71.26 4.48
C GLN A 88 -19.49 72.21 4.49
N MET A 89 -19.70 73.41 3.94
CA MET A 89 -18.79 74.54 4.14
C MET A 89 -18.98 75.11 5.54
N ALA A 90 -17.97 75.00 6.38
CA ALA A 90 -17.95 75.62 7.70
C ALA A 90 -17.68 77.14 7.56
N ASN A 91 -18.58 77.93 8.15
CA ASN A 91 -18.51 79.38 8.23
C ASN A 91 -17.49 79.80 9.30
N VAL A 92 -16.36 80.41 8.90
CA VAL A 92 -15.32 80.92 9.82
C VAL A 92 -15.48 82.44 10.00
N PRO A 93 -15.45 82.99 11.24
CA PRO A 93 -15.60 84.41 11.48
C PRO A 93 -14.38 85.22 11.03
N SER A 94 -14.66 86.45 10.58
CA SER A 94 -13.71 87.45 10.09
C SER A 94 -12.77 87.97 11.19
N GLY A 95 -11.74 87.19 11.53
CA GLY A 95 -10.48 87.70 12.08
C GLY A 95 -9.53 88.12 10.94
N PRO A 96 -8.45 88.87 11.21
CA PRO A 96 -7.50 89.28 10.17
C PRO A 96 -7.08 88.04 9.37
N SER A 97 -7.22 88.11 8.04
CA SER A 97 -6.96 86.96 7.17
C SER A 97 -5.59 86.38 7.50
N ALA A 98 -5.45 85.05 7.49
CA ALA A 98 -4.15 84.41 7.69
C ALA A 98 -3.08 85.01 6.75
N THR A 99 -3.52 85.50 5.58
CA THR A 99 -2.73 86.29 4.63
C THR A 99 -2.24 87.62 5.21
N ALA A 100 -3.05 88.40 5.94
CA ALA A 100 -2.63 89.66 6.57
C ALA A 100 -1.70 89.45 7.77
N ALA A 101 -1.88 88.37 8.54
CA ALA A 101 -0.95 88.00 9.62
C ALA A 101 0.39 87.50 9.05
N LEU A 102 0.36 86.74 7.95
CA LEU A 102 1.56 86.33 7.21
C LEU A 102 2.25 87.53 6.57
N ASP A 103 1.52 88.47 5.96
CA ASP A 103 2.07 89.67 5.31
C ASP A 103 2.75 90.59 6.34
N LYS A 104 2.15 90.73 7.55
CA LYS A 104 2.78 91.42 8.66
C LYS A 104 4.06 90.70 9.15
N MET A 105 4.07 89.37 9.20
CA MET A 105 5.28 88.61 9.54
C MET A 105 6.35 88.65 8.45
N PHE A 106 5.96 88.70 7.17
CA PHE A 106 6.88 88.88 6.05
C PHE A 106 7.55 90.26 6.09
N ASN A 107 6.80 91.30 6.47
CA ASN A 107 7.30 92.66 6.60
C ASN A 107 8.15 92.87 7.87
N ASP A 108 7.74 92.31 9.02
CA ASP A 108 8.50 92.44 10.29
C ASP A 108 9.76 91.56 10.33
N ALA A 109 9.75 90.37 9.71
CA ALA A 109 10.87 89.43 9.77
C ALA A 109 11.96 89.70 8.72
N ASN A 110 11.80 90.75 7.89
CA ASN A 110 12.77 91.17 6.87
C ASN A 110 13.27 89.96 6.06
N ILE A 111 12.32 89.21 5.49
CA ILE A 111 12.59 87.96 4.78
C ILE A 111 13.40 88.29 3.51
N ASP A 112 14.71 88.19 3.62
CA ASP A 112 15.63 88.27 2.50
C ASP A 112 15.28 87.15 1.50
N THR A 113 15.27 87.43 0.20
CA THR A 113 14.95 86.47 -0.87
C THR A 113 15.77 85.18 -0.75
N LEU A 114 16.98 85.29 -0.18
CA LEU A 114 17.87 84.19 0.16
C LEU A 114 17.34 83.25 1.26
N ALA A 115 16.52 83.72 2.21
CA ALA A 115 15.93 82.90 3.26
C ALA A 115 14.82 81.98 2.72
N ILE A 116 14.02 82.47 1.76
CA ILE A 116 12.99 81.67 1.08
C ILE A 116 13.66 80.59 0.21
N GLU A 117 14.75 80.94 -0.48
CA GLU A 117 15.51 79.97 -1.28
C GLU A 117 16.16 78.88 -0.41
N LYS A 118 16.67 79.25 0.78
CA LYS A 118 17.19 78.30 1.77
C LYS A 118 16.09 77.42 2.37
N LEU A 119 14.90 77.96 2.62
CA LEU A 119 13.76 77.19 3.13
C LEU A 119 13.23 76.22 2.07
N GLY A 120 13.10 76.67 0.82
CA GLY A 120 12.69 75.83 -0.31
C GLY A 120 13.66 74.67 -0.53
N ARG A 121 14.97 74.93 -0.50
CA ARG A 121 16.00 73.87 -0.52
C ARG A 121 15.91 72.95 0.70
N GLY A 122 15.65 73.47 1.89
CA GLY A 122 15.48 72.66 3.11
C GLY A 122 14.25 71.75 3.05
N LEU A 123 13.15 72.20 2.47
CA LEU A 123 11.93 71.42 2.27
C LEU A 123 12.09 70.37 1.16
N GLN A 124 12.84 70.70 0.11
CA GLN A 124 13.20 69.75 -0.94
C GLN A 124 14.13 68.66 -0.40
N ASP A 125 15.18 69.02 0.34
CA ASP A 125 16.08 68.09 1.03
C ASP A 125 15.32 67.20 2.02
N PHE A 126 14.36 67.77 2.74
CA PHE A 126 13.52 67.01 3.66
C PHE A 126 12.62 66.03 2.90
N GLY A 127 11.98 66.47 1.80
CA GLY A 127 11.19 65.61 0.92
C GLY A 127 12.01 64.45 0.33
N ASP A 128 13.22 64.74 -0.14
CA ASP A 128 14.14 63.75 -0.69
C ASP A 128 14.61 62.75 0.39
N LYS A 129 14.89 63.22 1.60
CA LYS A 129 15.25 62.35 2.74
C LYS A 129 14.09 61.48 3.21
N VAL A 130 12.87 62.01 3.27
CA VAL A 130 11.67 61.23 3.64
C VAL A 130 11.33 60.21 2.54
N SER A 131 11.49 60.57 1.26
CA SER A 131 11.37 59.63 0.13
C SER A 131 12.41 58.52 0.20
N ALA A 132 13.66 58.85 0.56
CA ALA A 132 14.72 57.87 0.78
C ALA A 132 14.42 56.93 1.96
N ILE A 133 13.86 57.44 3.07
CA ILE A 133 13.44 56.63 4.23
C ILE A 133 12.33 55.65 3.85
N ASN A 134 11.34 56.08 3.07
CA ASN A 134 10.28 55.20 2.56
C ASN A 134 10.87 54.07 1.68
N LYS A 135 11.86 54.38 0.83
CA LYS A 135 12.56 53.36 0.03
C LYS A 135 13.41 52.41 0.88
N ILE A 136 14.06 52.89 1.95
CA ILE A 136 14.85 52.06 2.88
C ILE A 136 13.95 51.04 3.60
N SER A 137 12.73 51.43 3.96
CA SER A 137 11.76 50.51 4.57
C SER A 137 11.43 49.33 3.65
N ASP A 138 11.18 49.60 2.37
CA ASP A 138 10.88 48.56 1.37
C ASP A 138 12.13 47.71 1.02
N ILE A 139 13.31 48.33 0.95
CA ILE A 139 14.58 47.65 0.66
C ILE A 139 15.02 46.76 1.83
N SER A 140 14.78 47.17 3.08
CA SER A 140 15.16 46.39 4.26
C SER A 140 14.37 45.09 4.35
N LEU A 141 13.08 45.11 4.02
CA LEU A 141 12.23 43.91 3.97
C LEU A 141 12.68 42.96 2.84
N ALA A 142 12.96 43.50 1.65
CA ALA A 142 13.44 42.70 0.52
C ALA A 142 14.84 42.11 0.74
N THR A 143 15.74 42.84 1.42
CA THR A 143 17.10 42.38 1.74
C THR A 143 17.10 41.28 2.80
N ASP A 144 16.21 41.37 3.79
CA ASP A 144 16.04 40.32 4.80
C ASP A 144 15.48 39.04 4.15
N ASP A 145 14.42 39.16 3.34
CA ASP A 145 13.86 38.02 2.58
C ASP A 145 14.89 37.41 1.61
N PHE A 146 15.67 38.24 0.91
CA PHE A 146 16.76 37.76 0.05
C PHE A 146 17.82 37.00 0.85
N THR A 147 18.24 37.54 2.00
CA THR A 147 19.23 36.88 2.86
C THR A 147 18.69 35.56 3.43
N GLN A 148 17.42 35.52 3.82
CA GLN A 148 16.75 34.30 4.27
C GLN A 148 16.68 33.26 3.13
N LYS A 149 16.30 33.66 1.92
CA LYS A 149 16.29 32.79 0.74
C LYS A 149 17.68 32.31 0.35
N LEU A 150 18.71 33.14 0.46
CA LEU A 150 20.10 32.76 0.20
C LEU A 150 20.59 31.72 1.22
N ARG A 151 20.30 31.92 2.52
CA ARG A 151 20.60 30.93 3.57
C ARG A 151 19.85 29.62 3.34
N ALA A 152 18.56 29.70 3.00
CA ALA A 152 17.76 28.54 2.67
C ALA A 152 18.31 27.80 1.44
N ALA A 153 18.68 28.52 0.38
CA ALA A 153 19.29 27.96 -0.82
C ALA A 153 20.63 27.29 -0.51
N SER A 154 21.49 27.91 0.30
CA SER A 154 22.75 27.31 0.76
C SER A 154 22.51 25.99 1.48
N SER A 155 21.55 25.96 2.42
CA SER A 155 21.18 24.72 3.12
C SER A 155 20.62 23.66 2.18
N LYS A 156 19.82 24.04 1.18
CA LYS A 156 19.33 23.09 0.16
C LYS A 156 20.47 22.56 -0.71
N PHE A 157 21.49 23.37 -0.98
CA PHE A 157 22.67 22.95 -1.74
C PHE A 157 23.54 21.97 -0.95
N ASP A 158 23.71 22.18 0.36
CA ASP A 158 24.38 21.21 1.24
C ASP A 158 23.63 19.87 1.26
N ASN A 159 22.30 19.93 1.39
CA ASN A 159 21.46 18.73 1.33
C ASN A 159 21.56 18.02 -0.02
N LEU A 160 21.70 18.76 -1.12
CA LEU A 160 21.91 18.19 -2.46
C LEU A 160 23.28 17.51 -2.54
N GLY A 161 24.33 18.13 -1.98
CA GLY A 161 25.66 17.52 -1.89
C GLY A 161 25.63 16.18 -1.15
N ILE A 162 24.98 16.13 0.02
CA ILE A 162 24.80 14.89 0.79
C ILE A 162 23.98 13.85 0.01
N ALA A 163 22.89 14.27 -0.64
CA ALA A 163 22.07 13.37 -1.45
C ALA A 163 22.85 12.82 -2.65
N PHE A 164 23.69 13.63 -3.27
CA PHE A 164 24.54 13.24 -4.39
C PHE A 164 25.63 12.26 -3.94
N GLU A 165 26.30 12.52 -2.83
CA GLU A 165 27.29 11.60 -2.23
C GLU A 165 26.65 10.24 -1.90
N LYS A 166 25.46 10.25 -1.30
CA LYS A 166 24.69 9.04 -1.02
C LYS A 166 24.25 8.32 -2.30
N ALA A 167 23.83 9.05 -3.32
CA ALA A 167 23.47 8.47 -4.61
C ALA A 167 24.68 7.85 -5.31
N SER A 168 25.84 8.50 -5.27
CA SER A 168 27.10 7.96 -5.80
C SER A 168 27.53 6.71 -5.04
N ALA A 169 27.44 6.70 -3.70
CA ALA A 169 27.71 5.51 -2.90
C ALA A 169 26.77 4.34 -3.26
N ASN A 170 25.47 4.61 -3.39
CA ASN A 170 24.48 3.61 -3.82
C ASN A 170 24.73 3.10 -5.25
N LEU A 171 25.21 3.95 -6.16
CA LEU A 171 25.55 3.54 -7.53
C LEU A 171 26.79 2.64 -7.55
N VAL A 172 27.78 2.89 -6.70
CA VAL A 172 28.94 2.00 -6.52
C VAL A 172 28.49 0.67 -5.91
N GLU A 173 27.61 0.70 -4.91
CA GLU A 173 27.03 -0.51 -4.32
C GLU A 173 26.22 -1.32 -5.35
N MET A 174 25.38 -0.67 -6.15
CA MET A 174 24.62 -1.28 -7.25
C MET A 174 25.53 -1.85 -8.34
N SER A 175 26.64 -1.17 -8.66
CA SER A 175 27.65 -1.68 -9.58
C SER A 175 28.28 -2.97 -9.05
N ASN A 176 28.49 -3.05 -7.73
CA ASN A 176 28.94 -4.27 -7.08
C ASN A 176 27.83 -5.35 -7.07
N THR A 177 26.54 -4.99 -6.97
CA THR A 177 25.42 -5.94 -7.09
C THR A 177 25.33 -6.67 -8.45
N ASN A 178 26.03 -6.22 -9.51
CA ASN A 178 26.17 -7.05 -10.73
C ASN A 178 26.83 -8.41 -10.44
N THR A 179 27.58 -8.57 -9.34
CA THR A 179 28.05 -9.88 -8.88
C THR A 179 26.95 -10.74 -8.25
N ASP A 180 25.91 -10.12 -7.68
CA ASP A 180 24.75 -10.83 -7.10
C ASP A 180 23.81 -11.37 -8.18
N THR A 181 23.76 -10.76 -9.37
CA THR A 181 23.04 -11.34 -10.52
C THR A 181 23.61 -12.71 -10.93
N ALA A 182 24.93 -12.90 -10.83
CA ALA A 182 25.57 -14.19 -11.05
C ALA A 182 25.20 -15.19 -9.94
N GLY A 183 25.16 -14.74 -8.68
CA GLY A 183 24.69 -15.55 -7.55
C GLY A 183 23.23 -15.99 -7.68
N TYR A 184 22.35 -15.08 -8.12
CA TYR A 184 20.96 -15.37 -8.39
C TYR A 184 20.79 -16.38 -9.55
N HIS A 185 21.54 -16.21 -10.64
CA HIS A 185 21.52 -17.19 -11.74
C HIS A 185 21.96 -18.58 -11.28
N GLN A 186 23.02 -18.66 -10.47
CA GLN A 186 23.50 -19.92 -9.90
C GLN A 186 22.48 -20.55 -8.95
N GLN A 187 21.79 -19.75 -8.13
CA GLN A 187 20.70 -20.25 -7.27
C GLN A 187 19.49 -20.76 -8.07
N VAL A 188 19.08 -20.04 -9.10
CA VAL A 188 17.99 -20.47 -9.99
C VAL A 188 18.36 -21.74 -10.76
N GLN A 189 19.61 -21.86 -11.21
CA GLN A 189 20.11 -23.06 -11.88
C GLN A 189 20.14 -24.26 -10.91
N GLN A 190 20.58 -24.06 -9.66
CA GLN A 190 20.54 -25.09 -8.63
C GLN A 190 19.10 -25.51 -8.31
N LEU A 191 18.17 -24.56 -8.19
CA LEU A 191 16.76 -24.83 -7.95
C LEU A 191 16.14 -25.60 -9.11
N THR A 192 16.45 -25.23 -10.35
CA THR A 192 16.00 -25.95 -11.55
C THR A 192 16.55 -27.38 -11.59
N SER A 193 17.84 -27.56 -11.25
CA SER A 193 18.44 -28.90 -11.14
C SER A 193 17.74 -29.75 -10.07
N ASN A 194 17.52 -29.17 -8.88
CA ASN A 194 16.84 -29.85 -7.78
C ASN A 194 15.39 -30.22 -8.14
N LEU A 195 14.66 -29.33 -8.82
CA LEU A 195 13.30 -29.62 -9.31
C LEU A 195 13.30 -30.74 -10.37
N GLY A 196 14.28 -30.75 -11.26
CA GLY A 196 14.46 -31.85 -12.21
C GLY A 196 14.73 -33.19 -11.52
N GLN A 197 15.60 -33.19 -10.50
CA GLN A 197 15.88 -34.37 -9.68
C GLN A 197 14.64 -34.85 -8.91
N LEU A 198 13.86 -33.92 -8.35
CA LEU A 198 12.61 -34.23 -7.64
C LEU A 198 11.58 -34.84 -8.58
N ASN A 199 11.43 -34.30 -9.80
CA ASN A 199 10.50 -34.86 -10.78
C ASN A 199 10.90 -36.29 -11.18
N ASN A 200 12.20 -36.51 -11.44
CA ASN A 200 12.71 -37.85 -11.72
C ASN A 200 12.53 -38.81 -10.52
N MET A 201 12.70 -38.33 -9.30
CA MET A 201 12.43 -39.13 -8.09
C MET A 201 10.94 -39.47 -8.00
N TYR A 202 10.04 -38.53 -8.25
CA TYR A 202 8.60 -38.74 -8.22
C TYR A 202 8.13 -39.75 -9.27
N GLU A 203 8.65 -39.65 -10.50
CA GLU A 203 8.40 -40.64 -11.55
C GLU A 203 8.90 -42.03 -11.14
N ARG A 204 10.11 -42.11 -10.57
CA ARG A 204 10.68 -43.37 -10.06
C ARG A 204 9.83 -43.95 -8.92
N GLU A 205 9.40 -43.14 -7.96
CA GLU A 205 8.56 -43.53 -6.83
C GLU A 205 7.22 -44.09 -7.31
N LEU A 206 6.58 -43.42 -8.28
CA LEU A 206 5.35 -43.91 -8.91
C LEU A 206 5.55 -45.26 -9.59
N ARG A 207 6.64 -45.43 -10.34
CA ARG A 207 6.97 -46.69 -11.02
C ARG A 207 7.27 -47.82 -10.03
N GLU A 208 8.01 -47.51 -8.97
CA GLU A 208 8.34 -48.44 -7.90
C GLU A 208 7.10 -48.86 -7.12
N SER A 209 6.22 -47.90 -6.78
CA SER A 209 4.93 -48.17 -6.14
C SER A 209 4.04 -49.06 -7.02
N ALA A 210 3.99 -48.84 -8.33
CA ALA A 210 3.27 -49.72 -9.26
C ALA A 210 3.85 -51.15 -9.26
N THR A 211 5.18 -51.28 -9.25
CA THR A 211 5.86 -52.58 -9.16
C THR A 211 5.62 -53.25 -7.80
N HIS A 212 5.55 -52.47 -6.73
CA HIS A 212 5.23 -52.94 -5.39
C HIS A 212 3.80 -53.48 -5.33
N LEU A 213 2.82 -52.78 -5.91
CA LEU A 213 1.44 -53.26 -6.01
C LEU A 213 1.31 -54.56 -6.82
N GLN A 214 2.04 -54.69 -7.93
CA GLN A 214 2.08 -55.94 -8.68
C GLN A 214 2.68 -57.08 -7.86
N SER A 215 3.80 -56.81 -7.18
CA SER A 215 4.44 -57.79 -6.29
C SER A 215 3.53 -58.20 -5.13
N MET A 216 2.77 -57.26 -4.58
CA MET A 216 1.79 -57.49 -3.53
C MET A 216 0.63 -58.37 -4.02
N ASN A 217 0.11 -58.12 -5.22
CA ASN A 217 -0.91 -58.97 -5.82
C ASN A 217 -0.42 -60.41 -5.99
N HIS A 218 0.78 -60.60 -6.55
CA HIS A 218 1.38 -61.94 -6.65
C HIS A 218 1.64 -62.58 -5.30
N PHE A 219 2.02 -61.81 -4.29
CA PHE A 219 2.15 -62.30 -2.92
C PHE A 219 0.81 -62.82 -2.39
N TYR A 220 -0.28 -62.08 -2.59
CA TYR A 220 -1.62 -62.53 -2.18
C TYR A 220 -2.09 -63.76 -2.94
N GLU A 221 -1.83 -63.85 -4.24
CA GLU A 221 -2.12 -65.05 -5.04
C GLU A 221 -1.36 -66.27 -4.52
N ASN A 222 -0.06 -66.13 -4.27
CA ASN A 222 0.77 -67.20 -3.72
C ASN A 222 0.34 -67.59 -2.31
N LEU A 223 -0.04 -66.63 -1.47
CA LEU A 223 -0.55 -66.89 -0.12
C LEU A 223 -1.89 -67.62 -0.18
N SER A 224 -2.80 -67.20 -1.05
CA SER A 224 -4.08 -67.87 -1.29
C SER A 224 -3.89 -69.31 -1.77
N PHE A 225 -2.99 -69.52 -2.74
CA PHE A 225 -2.62 -70.84 -3.23
C PHE A 225 -2.02 -71.71 -2.12
N THR A 226 -1.11 -71.15 -1.31
CA THR A 226 -0.51 -71.84 -0.17
C THR A 226 -1.56 -72.22 0.88
N MET A 227 -2.47 -71.31 1.22
CA MET A 227 -3.57 -71.56 2.17
C MET A 227 -4.52 -72.64 1.64
N LYS A 228 -4.79 -72.67 0.33
CA LYS A 228 -5.60 -73.72 -0.29
C LYS A 228 -4.91 -75.08 -0.18
N ASN A 229 -3.65 -75.18 -0.57
CA ASN A 229 -2.88 -76.44 -0.48
C ASN A 229 -2.72 -76.89 0.98
N PHE A 230 -2.59 -75.94 1.91
CA PHE A 230 -2.51 -76.25 3.33
C PHE A 230 -3.84 -76.84 3.84
N ASN A 231 -4.98 -76.26 3.47
CA ASN A 231 -6.29 -76.83 3.81
C ASN A 231 -6.50 -78.22 3.18
N GLU A 232 -6.12 -78.41 1.92
CA GLU A 232 -6.19 -79.72 1.25
C GLU A 232 -5.29 -80.75 1.94
N SER A 233 -4.06 -80.37 2.30
CA SER A 233 -3.14 -81.21 3.07
C SER A 233 -3.69 -81.56 4.46
N LEU A 234 -4.44 -80.66 5.10
CA LEU A 234 -5.11 -80.94 6.38
C LEU A 234 -6.21 -81.98 6.22
N ASP A 235 -6.97 -81.95 5.13
CA ASP A 235 -8.00 -82.95 4.85
C ASP A 235 -7.40 -84.30 4.45
N ASP A 236 -6.35 -84.31 3.62
CA ASP A 236 -5.57 -85.51 3.31
C ASP A 236 -4.94 -86.12 4.58
N SER A 237 -4.45 -85.29 5.50
CA SER A 237 -3.91 -85.76 6.79
C SER A 237 -4.98 -86.43 7.65
N LYS A 238 -6.24 -85.94 7.62
CA LYS A 238 -7.36 -86.61 8.30
C LYS A 238 -7.71 -87.94 7.63
N ALA A 239 -7.83 -87.95 6.31
CA ALA A 239 -8.14 -89.16 5.54
C ALA A 239 -7.06 -90.23 5.72
N PHE A 240 -5.78 -89.84 5.68
CA PHE A 240 -4.65 -90.72 5.97
C PHE A 240 -4.74 -91.29 7.39
N LYS A 241 -5.03 -90.45 8.40
CA LYS A 241 -5.24 -90.93 9.79
C LYS A 241 -6.37 -91.96 9.86
N ASP A 242 -7.46 -91.75 9.14
CA ASP A 242 -8.58 -92.69 9.09
C ASP A 242 -8.21 -94.01 8.42
N GLU A 243 -7.47 -93.99 7.30
CA GLU A 243 -7.04 -95.24 6.65
C GLU A 243 -5.97 -95.97 7.45
N VAL A 244 -5.06 -95.25 8.12
CA VAL A 244 -4.14 -95.87 9.09
C VAL A 244 -4.91 -96.53 10.24
N ASN A 245 -5.97 -95.89 10.75
CA ASN A 245 -6.82 -96.48 11.79
C ASN A 245 -7.56 -97.73 11.28
N LYS A 246 -8.08 -97.72 10.04
CA LYS A 246 -8.70 -98.91 9.43
C LYS A 246 -7.67 -100.02 9.21
N LEU A 247 -6.49 -99.70 8.70
CA LEU A 247 -5.39 -100.65 8.52
C LEU A 247 -5.00 -101.29 9.86
N ALA A 248 -4.87 -100.50 10.93
CA ALA A 248 -4.59 -101.01 12.27
C ALA A 248 -5.68 -101.97 12.78
N LYS A 249 -6.97 -101.64 12.55
CA LYS A 249 -8.08 -102.54 12.87
C LYS A 249 -8.03 -103.84 12.07
N ASN A 250 -7.75 -103.76 10.77
CA ASN A 250 -7.66 -104.92 9.89
C ASN A 250 -6.46 -105.81 10.24
N LEU A 251 -5.30 -105.23 10.56
CA LEU A 251 -4.13 -105.98 11.05
C LEU A 251 -4.43 -106.68 12.38
N ASN A 252 -5.12 -106.03 13.31
CA ASN A 252 -5.57 -106.68 14.55
C ASN A 252 -6.55 -107.82 14.29
N ALA A 253 -7.51 -107.64 13.38
CA ALA A 253 -8.45 -108.68 13.00
C ALA A 253 -7.74 -109.88 12.35
N LEU A 254 -6.77 -109.62 11.47
CA LEU A 254 -5.95 -110.64 10.82
C LEU A 254 -5.11 -111.40 11.84
N ASN A 255 -4.45 -110.70 12.76
CA ASN A 255 -3.70 -111.29 13.86
C ASN A 255 -4.60 -112.13 14.79
N ALA A 256 -5.84 -111.71 15.03
CA ALA A 256 -6.82 -112.50 15.80
C ALA A 256 -7.21 -113.79 15.08
N VAL A 257 -7.40 -113.75 13.75
CA VAL A 257 -7.67 -114.97 12.94
C VAL A 257 -6.47 -115.92 12.95
N TYR A 258 -5.25 -115.39 12.79
CA TYR A 258 -4.04 -116.21 12.89
C TYR A 258 -3.84 -116.78 14.30
N GLY A 259 -4.13 -116.03 15.36
CA GLY A 259 -4.10 -116.51 16.74
C GLY A 259 -5.15 -117.60 17.00
N ASN A 260 -6.36 -117.45 16.46
CA ASN A 260 -7.40 -118.48 16.52
C ASN A 260 -7.01 -119.73 15.73
N MET A 261 -6.33 -119.58 14.59
CA MET A 261 -5.82 -120.70 13.80
C MET A 261 -4.66 -121.43 14.50
N LEU A 262 -3.76 -120.69 15.18
CA LEU A 262 -2.71 -121.25 16.01
C LEU A 262 -3.29 -122.04 17.20
N ASN A 263 -4.31 -121.49 17.87
CA ASN A 263 -5.03 -122.19 18.95
C ASN A 263 -5.77 -123.43 18.44
N ALA A 264 -6.34 -123.38 17.23
CA ALA A 264 -7.02 -124.51 16.60
C ALA A 264 -6.05 -125.62 16.12
N MET A 265 -4.81 -125.26 15.74
CA MET A 265 -3.76 -126.24 15.41
C MET A 265 -3.04 -126.81 16.64
N ASN A 266 -3.05 -126.10 17.77
CA ASN A 266 -2.49 -126.58 19.04
C ASN A 266 -3.50 -127.34 19.93
N GLN A 267 -4.75 -127.54 19.49
CA GLN A 267 -5.68 -128.41 20.20
C GLN A 267 -5.26 -129.88 20.00
N PRO A 268 -4.85 -130.60 21.07
CA PRO A 268 -4.48 -132.00 20.95
C PRO A 268 -5.74 -132.80 20.65
N ARG A 269 -5.72 -133.56 19.56
CA ARG A 269 -6.80 -134.49 19.21
C ARG A 269 -6.93 -135.55 20.31
N VAL A 270 -8.09 -135.58 20.96
CA VAL A 270 -8.53 -136.67 21.85
C VAL A 270 -9.64 -137.43 21.14
#